data_AF-H0FSJ3-F1
#
_entry.id   AF-H0FSJ3-F1
#
_cell.length_a   1.000
_cell.length_b   1.000
_cell.length_c   1.000
_cell.angle_alpha   90.00
_cell.angle_beta   90.00
_cell.angle_gamma   90.00
#
_symmetry.space_group_name_H-M   'P 1'
#
loop_
_entity.id
_entity.type
_entity.pdbx_description
1 polymer ?
#
loop_
_entity_poly.entity_id
_entity_poly.type
_entity_poly.pdbx_seq_one_letter_code
_entity_poly.pdbx_strand_id
1 'polypeptide(L)'
;MRGFSVRIPRRLSGFDHVDDLRHPTWDRRDAAGTTPNHEWQPMKRFLKIYLDKPELAGLALLIVLVLVFQAKSNGILLSFENMRGVMGLLPEMALVAIGVTLLMICGEFDLSVGSVFALMPMSMAVILNSGVPFTVAVLLGLMICGAIGFINGYVTLQFSIPSFITTLGMLFIARSLTIVISGGFPPLLPPDLPTWLFTDYIWQGSPFRMSFLWFVVIAALVAALLSLTNFGNWIRATGGFNEAAASMGIPVKRVKIVCFMLCSVLAGFAGLLQVLRLGSPLPSIGEGLELQAVAAAVIGGTALAGGIGTVFGAIIGTLLIRTIDNGLVLSRVDANWFKFAIGVLTMFAVIANAWMGKMSRKIKVEAHK
;
A
#
# COMPACT_ATOMS: atom_id res chain seq x y z
N MET A 1 -78.40 -38.94 8.58
CA MET A 1 -78.56 -37.49 8.85
C MET A 1 -77.87 -36.71 7.73
N ARG A 2 -78.67 -35.90 7.01
CA ARG A 2 -78.37 -34.77 6.11
C ARG A 2 -77.08 -34.76 5.27
N GLY A 3 -77.24 -35.00 3.97
CA GLY A 3 -76.46 -34.34 2.92
C GLY A 3 -77.20 -33.08 2.43
N PHE A 4 -76.45 -32.06 1.97
CA PHE A 4 -76.99 -30.94 1.21
C PHE A 4 -75.92 -30.40 0.25
N SER A 5 -76.26 -30.42 -1.04
CA SER A 5 -75.57 -29.75 -2.15
C SER A 5 -75.97 -28.27 -2.22
N VAL A 6 -75.10 -27.39 -2.71
CA VAL A 6 -75.50 -26.04 -3.19
C VAL A 6 -74.91 -25.77 -4.58
N ARG A 7 -75.70 -25.06 -5.41
CA ARG A 7 -75.70 -24.90 -6.87
C ARG A 7 -74.89 -23.71 -7.41
N ILE A 8 -74.68 -23.79 -8.73
CA ILE A 8 -74.03 -22.93 -9.76
C ILE A 8 -74.88 -21.68 -10.15
N PRO A 9 -74.35 -20.68 -10.91
CA PRO A 9 -74.73 -20.53 -12.34
C PRO A 9 -73.57 -20.06 -13.28
N ARG A 10 -73.32 -20.72 -14.43
CA ARG A 10 -73.75 -20.49 -15.85
C ARG A 10 -72.96 -19.44 -16.69
N ARG A 11 -72.23 -19.99 -17.68
CA ARG A 11 -71.90 -19.55 -19.07
C ARG A 11 -72.46 -18.22 -19.60
N LEU A 12 -71.61 -17.50 -20.37
CA LEU A 12 -71.81 -16.93 -21.73
C LEU A 12 -70.39 -16.74 -22.35
N SER A 13 -69.91 -17.54 -23.32
CA SER A 13 -70.15 -17.56 -24.79
C SER A 13 -69.27 -16.59 -25.60
N GLY A 14 -68.37 -17.16 -26.42
CA GLY A 14 -67.94 -16.67 -27.74
C GLY A 14 -67.05 -15.43 -27.79
N PHE A 15 -65.83 -15.56 -28.31
CA PHE A 15 -65.53 -15.18 -29.70
C PHE A 15 -64.08 -15.57 -30.03
N ASP A 16 -63.97 -16.45 -31.01
CA ASP A 16 -62.77 -16.76 -31.77
C ASP A 16 -62.20 -15.47 -32.41
N HIS A 17 -60.87 -15.32 -32.41
CA HIS A 17 -60.10 -14.88 -33.59
C HIS A 17 -58.60 -14.88 -33.29
N VAL A 18 -57.95 -15.93 -33.79
CA VAL A 18 -56.58 -15.88 -34.31
C VAL A 18 -56.63 -14.95 -35.53
N ASP A 19 -55.78 -13.92 -35.55
CA ASP A 19 -55.26 -13.16 -36.72
C ASP A 19 -55.13 -11.66 -36.39
N ASP A 20 -53.96 -11.24 -35.89
CA ASP A 20 -53.39 -9.95 -36.33
C ASP A 20 -51.86 -9.92 -36.09
N LEU A 21 -51.14 -10.54 -37.02
CA LEU A 21 -49.74 -10.24 -37.26
C LEU A 21 -49.65 -8.86 -37.92
N ARG A 22 -49.38 -7.82 -37.13
CA ARG A 22 -48.87 -6.54 -37.67
C ARG A 22 -47.48 -6.27 -37.13
N HIS A 23 -46.53 -6.47 -38.04
CA HIS A 23 -45.14 -6.03 -37.91
C HIS A 23 -45.06 -4.54 -37.53
N PRO A 24 -44.23 -4.14 -36.55
CA PRO A 24 -43.82 -2.75 -36.43
C PRO A 24 -42.96 -2.41 -37.65
N THR A 25 -43.41 -1.50 -38.50
CA THR A 25 -42.59 -0.92 -39.56
C THR A 25 -41.51 -0.07 -38.91
N TRP A 26 -40.28 -0.57 -38.91
CA TRP A 26 -39.10 0.19 -38.55
C TRP A 26 -38.93 1.34 -39.55
N ASP A 27 -39.30 2.55 -39.16
CA ASP A 27 -39.05 3.76 -39.95
C ASP A 27 -37.54 3.97 -40.04
N ARG A 28 -36.99 3.93 -41.26
CA ARG A 28 -35.55 4.08 -41.55
C ARG A 28 -35.04 5.52 -41.34
N ARG A 29 -35.86 6.42 -40.80
CA ARG A 29 -35.50 7.83 -40.60
C ARG A 29 -34.79 8.12 -39.27
N ASP A 30 -34.73 7.17 -38.35
CA ASP A 30 -34.02 7.33 -37.07
C ASP A 30 -32.53 6.94 -37.14
N ALA A 31 -32.03 6.58 -38.33
CA ALA A 31 -30.61 6.30 -38.57
C ALA A 31 -29.79 7.56 -38.89
N ALA A 32 -30.27 8.75 -38.51
CA ALA A 32 -29.56 10.00 -38.69
C ALA A 32 -28.78 10.39 -37.42
N GLY A 33 -27.49 10.03 -37.41
CA GLY A 33 -26.43 10.86 -36.84
C GLY A 33 -26.44 11.08 -35.33
N THR A 34 -25.92 10.11 -34.58
CA THR A 34 -25.08 10.46 -33.42
C THR A 34 -23.64 10.12 -33.77
N THR A 35 -22.90 11.09 -34.28
CA THR A 35 -21.44 11.02 -34.24
C THR A 35 -21.07 10.78 -32.78
N PRO A 36 -20.28 9.75 -32.41
CA PRO A 36 -19.85 9.60 -31.03
C PRO A 36 -19.05 10.85 -30.69
N ASN A 37 -19.55 11.68 -29.77
CA ASN A 37 -18.88 12.90 -29.34
C ASN A 37 -17.39 12.62 -29.09
N HIS A 38 -16.54 13.15 -29.97
CA HIS A 38 -15.12 12.83 -30.05
C HIS A 38 -14.36 13.29 -28.77
N GLU A 39 -14.97 14.18 -28.00
CA GLU A 39 -14.46 14.73 -26.73
C GLU A 39 -14.44 13.72 -25.58
N TRP A 40 -15.29 12.68 -25.61
CA TRP A 40 -15.41 11.71 -24.50
C TRP A 40 -14.50 10.47 -24.65
N GLN A 41 -13.85 10.30 -25.81
CA GLN A 41 -12.94 9.17 -26.05
C GLN A 41 -11.64 9.21 -25.23
N PRO A 42 -10.92 10.35 -25.10
CA PRO A 42 -9.70 10.39 -24.30
C PRO A 42 -9.97 10.12 -22.82
N MET A 43 -11.07 10.66 -22.27
CA MET A 43 -11.50 10.43 -20.88
C MET A 43 -11.79 8.94 -20.63
N LYS A 44 -12.56 8.29 -21.52
CA LYS A 44 -12.84 6.85 -21.41
C LYS A 44 -11.58 5.98 -21.55
N ARG A 45 -10.62 6.38 -22.41
CA ARG A 45 -9.33 5.69 -22.56
C ARG A 45 -8.45 5.83 -21.33
N PHE A 46 -8.33 7.05 -20.78
CA PHE A 46 -7.59 7.30 -19.54
C PHE A 46 -8.19 6.54 -18.37
N LEU A 47 -9.53 6.55 -18.26
CA LEU A 47 -10.25 5.83 -17.23
C LEU A 47 -10.03 4.31 -17.35
N LYS A 48 -10.05 3.76 -18.57
CA LYS A 48 -9.77 2.34 -18.80
C LYS A 48 -8.32 1.96 -18.44
N ILE A 49 -7.34 2.77 -18.84
CA ILE A 49 -5.92 2.53 -18.52
C ILE A 49 -5.67 2.57 -17.01
N TYR A 50 -6.25 3.55 -16.30
CA TYR A 50 -6.13 3.64 -14.84
C TYR A 50 -6.83 2.46 -14.15
N LEU A 51 -8.04 2.11 -14.59
CA LEU A 51 -8.80 0.98 -14.04
C LEU A 51 -8.09 -0.36 -14.26
N ASP A 52 -7.39 -0.51 -15.38
CA ASP A 52 -6.66 -1.74 -15.72
C ASP A 52 -5.29 -1.79 -15.02
N LYS A 53 -4.63 -0.64 -14.78
CA LYS A 53 -3.29 -0.53 -14.18
C LYS A 53 -3.12 0.77 -13.37
N PRO A 54 -3.53 0.82 -12.09
CA PRO A 54 -3.49 2.03 -11.28
C PRO A 54 -2.06 2.57 -11.07
N GLU A 55 -1.05 1.70 -11.09
CA GLU A 55 0.37 2.09 -11.02
C GLU A 55 0.82 3.02 -12.16
N LEU A 56 0.20 2.96 -13.35
CA LEU A 56 0.59 3.80 -14.51
C LEU A 56 0.26 5.27 -14.28
N ALA A 57 -0.80 5.56 -13.54
CA ALA A 57 -1.16 6.93 -13.26
C ALA A 57 -0.30 7.54 -12.15
N GLY A 58 0.10 6.73 -11.16
CA GLY A 58 1.18 7.10 -10.24
C GLY A 58 2.46 7.43 -11.00
N LEU A 59 2.83 6.62 -11.99
CA LEU A 59 4.01 6.87 -12.82
C LEU A 59 3.88 8.15 -13.65
N ALA A 60 2.71 8.40 -14.25
CA ALA A 60 2.47 9.65 -14.99
C ALA A 60 2.60 10.88 -14.08
N LEU A 61 2.01 10.83 -12.87
CA LEU A 61 2.16 11.89 -11.88
C LEU A 61 3.63 12.08 -11.45
N LEU A 62 4.37 10.98 -11.30
CA LEU A 62 5.79 11.04 -10.94
C LEU A 62 6.59 11.75 -12.02
N ILE A 63 6.37 11.43 -13.28
CA ILE A 63 7.03 12.09 -14.41
C ILE A 63 6.72 13.58 -14.40
N VAL A 64 5.44 13.97 -14.22
CA VAL A 64 5.04 15.38 -14.14
C VAL A 64 5.75 16.10 -13.00
N LEU A 65 5.78 15.52 -11.80
CA LEU A 65 6.45 16.13 -10.64
C LEU A 65 7.96 16.24 -10.85
N VAL A 66 8.60 15.21 -11.41
CA VAL A 66 10.02 15.25 -11.74
C VAL A 66 10.32 16.39 -12.72
N LEU A 67 9.52 16.56 -13.78
CA LEU A 67 9.70 17.66 -14.74
C LEU A 67 9.52 19.03 -14.09
N VAL A 68 8.49 19.20 -13.25
CA VAL A 68 8.22 20.46 -12.53
C VAL A 68 9.36 20.81 -11.59
N PHE A 69 9.80 19.88 -10.74
CA PHE A 69 10.88 20.13 -9.79
C PHE A 69 12.25 20.23 -10.47
N GLN A 70 12.47 19.53 -11.57
CA GLN A 70 13.68 19.69 -12.38
C GLN A 70 13.77 21.11 -12.95
N ALA A 71 12.66 21.65 -13.47
CA ALA A 71 12.60 23.02 -13.96
C ALA A 71 12.78 24.04 -12.81
N LYS A 72 12.12 23.84 -11.67
CA LYS A 72 12.20 24.75 -10.50
C LYS A 72 13.56 24.75 -9.81
N SER A 73 14.25 23.61 -9.81
CA SER A 73 15.58 23.46 -9.20
C SER A 73 16.72 23.82 -10.15
N ASN A 74 16.45 24.42 -11.32
CA ASN A 74 17.46 24.73 -12.35
C ASN A 74 18.31 23.50 -12.73
N GLY A 75 17.67 22.34 -12.81
CA GLY A 75 18.32 21.11 -13.23
C GLY A 75 18.95 20.26 -12.12
N ILE A 76 18.95 20.74 -10.87
CA ILE A 76 19.66 20.09 -9.75
C ILE A 76 18.98 18.78 -9.33
N LEU A 77 17.65 18.65 -9.47
CA LEU A 77 16.91 17.45 -9.07
C LEU A 77 17.46 16.17 -9.72
N LEU A 78 17.74 16.19 -11.02
CA LEU A 78 18.30 15.03 -11.75
C LEU A 78 19.83 15.05 -11.82
N SER A 79 20.51 15.94 -11.10
CA SER A 79 21.97 15.92 -11.01
C SER A 79 22.45 14.62 -10.37
N PHE A 80 23.65 14.17 -10.75
CA PHE A 80 24.22 12.93 -10.25
C PHE A 80 24.32 12.90 -8.71
N GLU A 81 24.79 13.99 -8.10
CA GLU A 81 24.93 14.10 -6.64
C GLU A 81 23.58 14.03 -5.92
N ASN A 82 22.57 14.74 -6.46
CA ASN A 82 21.24 14.68 -5.88
C ASN A 82 20.64 13.27 -6.01
N MET A 83 20.76 12.65 -7.18
CA MET A 83 20.24 11.30 -7.40
C MET A 83 20.94 10.27 -6.51
N ARG A 84 22.25 10.40 -6.31
CA ARG A 84 23.02 9.60 -5.36
C ARG A 84 22.52 9.76 -3.92
N GLY A 85 22.13 10.97 -3.53
CA GLY A 85 21.48 11.23 -2.24
C GLY A 85 20.11 10.55 -2.12
N VAL A 86 19.23 10.76 -3.11
CA VAL A 86 17.87 10.19 -3.15
C VAL A 86 17.91 8.65 -3.12
N MET A 87 18.79 8.03 -3.90
CA MET A 87 18.96 6.57 -3.94
C MET A 87 19.48 5.98 -2.63
N GLY A 88 20.12 6.80 -1.78
CA GLY A 88 20.53 6.40 -0.43
C GLY A 88 19.36 6.38 0.58
N LEU A 89 18.31 7.19 0.36
CA LEU A 89 17.16 7.34 1.26
C LEU A 89 15.92 6.57 0.81
N LEU A 90 15.85 6.26 -0.49
CA LEU A 90 14.76 5.49 -1.08
C LEU A 90 14.54 4.12 -0.42
N PRO A 91 15.58 3.30 -0.13
CA PRO A 91 15.41 1.95 0.38
C PRO A 91 14.62 1.88 1.69
N GLU A 92 14.92 2.80 2.63
CA GLU A 92 14.28 2.85 3.94
C GLU A 92 12.76 3.02 3.82
N MET A 93 12.32 4.01 3.04
CA MET A 93 10.90 4.30 2.87
C MET A 93 10.20 3.26 2.01
N ALA A 94 10.87 2.74 0.99
CA ALA A 94 10.28 1.78 0.06
C ALA A 94 10.03 0.43 0.73
N LEU A 95 10.94 -0.04 1.57
CA LEU A 95 10.77 -1.29 2.32
C LEU A 95 9.55 -1.24 3.26
N VAL A 96 9.36 -0.12 3.96
CA VAL A 96 8.18 0.05 4.82
C VAL A 96 6.91 0.11 3.99
N ALA A 97 6.92 0.90 2.90
CA ALA A 97 5.77 1.00 2.00
C ALA A 97 5.38 -0.37 1.41
N ILE A 98 6.35 -1.21 1.04
CA ILE A 98 6.10 -2.57 0.55
C ILE A 98 5.43 -3.44 1.63
N GLY A 99 5.90 -3.38 2.88
CA GLY A 99 5.29 -4.10 4.00
C GLY A 99 3.85 -3.66 4.25
N VAL A 100 3.62 -2.34 4.28
CA VAL A 100 2.29 -1.74 4.43
C VAL A 100 1.38 -2.12 3.26
N THR A 101 1.87 -2.08 2.02
CA THR A 101 1.11 -2.51 0.84
C THR A 101 0.69 -3.98 0.94
N LEU A 102 1.58 -4.89 1.34
CA LEU A 102 1.25 -6.30 1.51
C LEU A 102 0.08 -6.50 2.50
N LEU A 103 0.16 -5.79 3.64
CA LEU A 103 -0.85 -5.88 4.68
C LEU A 103 -2.19 -5.25 4.25
N MET A 104 -2.14 -4.11 3.55
CA MET A 104 -3.32 -3.46 2.99
C MET A 104 -4.01 -4.33 1.93
N ILE A 105 -3.25 -5.03 1.07
CA ILE A 105 -3.83 -6.00 0.12
C ILE A 105 -4.55 -7.12 0.88
N CYS A 106 -4.08 -7.50 2.07
CA CYS A 106 -4.74 -8.47 2.94
C CYS A 106 -5.99 -7.93 3.66
N GLY A 107 -6.27 -6.62 3.53
CA GLY A 107 -7.42 -5.96 4.14
C GLY A 107 -7.19 -5.48 5.58
N GLU A 108 -5.93 -5.30 6.00
CA GLU A 108 -5.57 -4.84 7.34
C GLU A 108 -4.66 -3.61 7.31
N PHE A 109 -4.54 -2.92 8.44
CA PHE A 109 -3.68 -1.75 8.61
C PHE A 109 -2.73 -1.94 9.80
N ASP A 110 -1.50 -1.43 9.69
CA ASP A 110 -0.55 -1.39 10.79
C ASP A 110 0.03 0.01 10.96
N LEU A 111 -0.45 0.73 11.97
CA LEU A 111 0.10 2.03 12.35
C LEU A 111 1.39 1.92 13.18
N SER A 112 1.67 0.77 13.79
CA SER A 112 2.84 0.60 14.65
C SER A 112 4.15 0.55 13.87
N VAL A 113 4.11 0.44 12.53
CA VAL A 113 5.30 0.35 11.66
C VAL A 113 6.32 1.47 11.90
N GLY A 114 5.88 2.71 12.17
CA GLY A 114 6.78 3.82 12.47
C GLY A 114 7.52 3.66 13.80
N SER A 115 6.86 3.11 14.81
CA SER A 115 7.48 2.80 16.11
C SER A 115 8.34 1.54 16.06
N VAL A 116 7.94 0.52 15.30
CA VAL A 116 8.74 -0.70 15.09
C VAL A 116 10.03 -0.39 14.32
N PHE A 117 9.95 0.52 13.35
CA PHE A 117 11.10 1.07 12.63
C PHE A 117 12.14 1.67 13.59
N ALA A 118 11.72 2.36 14.66
CA ALA A 118 12.64 2.87 15.68
C ALA A 118 13.09 1.78 16.68
N LEU A 119 12.19 0.88 17.05
CA LEU A 119 12.43 -0.13 18.08
C LEU A 119 13.48 -1.16 17.70
N MET A 120 13.51 -1.56 16.44
CA MET A 120 14.50 -2.54 15.96
C MET A 120 15.94 -2.09 16.20
N PRO A 121 16.41 -0.96 15.62
CA PRO A 121 17.80 -0.55 15.79
C PRO A 121 18.10 -0.10 17.23
N MET A 122 17.11 0.40 17.97
CA MET A 122 17.28 0.72 19.38
C MET A 122 17.57 -0.54 20.22
N SER A 123 16.77 -1.60 20.01
CA SER A 123 16.97 -2.87 20.68
C SER A 123 18.31 -3.50 20.31
N MET A 124 18.68 -3.45 19.02
CA MET A 124 19.99 -3.88 18.54
C MET A 124 21.12 -3.14 19.26
N ALA A 125 21.05 -1.80 19.36
CA ALA A 125 22.09 -1.00 19.98
C ALA A 125 22.25 -1.28 21.48
N VAL A 126 21.15 -1.47 22.21
CA VAL A 126 21.19 -1.87 23.63
C VAL A 126 21.81 -3.25 23.79
N ILE A 127 21.46 -4.21 22.93
CA ILE A 127 22.01 -5.57 22.95
C ILE A 127 23.52 -5.55 22.62
N LEU A 128 23.95 -4.78 21.63
CA LEU A 128 25.36 -4.60 21.29
C LEU A 128 26.19 -4.08 22.47
N ASN A 129 25.64 -3.12 23.24
CA ASN A 129 26.30 -2.58 24.43
C ASN A 129 26.41 -3.60 25.59
N SER A 130 25.68 -4.71 25.54
CA SER A 130 25.88 -5.84 26.45
C SER A 130 26.99 -6.82 26.02
N GLY A 131 27.72 -6.52 24.94
CA GLY A 131 28.82 -7.33 24.42
C GLY A 131 28.38 -8.45 23.46
N VAL A 132 27.10 -8.49 23.09
CA VAL A 132 26.56 -9.49 22.16
C VAL A 132 27.02 -9.17 20.72
N PRO A 133 27.44 -10.18 19.92
CA PRO A 133 27.86 -9.94 18.54
C PRO A 133 26.78 -9.30 17.66
N PHE A 134 27.21 -8.46 16.71
CA PHE A 134 26.31 -7.72 15.81
C PHE A 134 25.25 -8.59 15.13
N THR A 135 25.64 -9.72 14.55
CA THR A 135 24.71 -10.61 13.85
C THR A 135 23.60 -11.12 14.78
N VAL A 136 23.96 -11.47 16.03
CA VAL A 136 23.00 -11.94 17.03
C VAL A 136 22.08 -10.79 17.45
N ALA A 137 22.63 -9.59 17.66
CA ALA A 137 21.84 -8.41 18.00
C ALA A 137 20.81 -8.04 16.91
N VAL A 138 21.20 -8.12 15.63
CA VAL A 138 20.29 -7.90 14.49
C VAL A 138 19.19 -8.96 14.46
N LEU A 139 19.52 -10.24 14.63
CA LEU A 139 18.54 -11.32 14.63
C LEU A 139 17.54 -11.18 15.78
N LEU A 140 18.02 -10.88 16.99
CA LEU A 140 17.16 -10.61 18.15
C LEU A 140 16.24 -9.40 17.90
N GLY A 141 16.78 -8.31 17.34
CA GLY A 141 15.99 -7.12 16.96
C GLY A 141 14.89 -7.44 15.95
N LEU A 142 15.21 -8.20 14.89
CA LEU A 142 14.21 -8.62 13.90
C LEU A 142 13.17 -9.59 14.49
N MET A 143 13.57 -10.46 15.43
CA MET A 143 12.63 -11.32 16.15
C MET A 143 11.65 -10.50 17.00
N ILE A 144 12.10 -9.41 17.64
CA ILE A 144 11.19 -8.48 18.34
C ILE A 144 10.17 -7.89 17.35
N CYS A 145 10.60 -7.47 16.15
CA CYS A 145 9.66 -6.98 15.13
C CYS A 145 8.66 -8.05 14.70
N GLY A 146 9.11 -9.28 14.45
CA GLY A 146 8.25 -10.41 14.13
C GLY A 146 7.25 -10.72 15.24
N ALA A 147 7.68 -10.65 16.51
CA ALA A 147 6.81 -10.83 17.66
C ALA A 147 5.74 -9.73 17.75
N ILE A 148 6.10 -8.47 17.47
CA ILE A 148 5.13 -7.37 17.42
C ILE A 148 4.08 -7.59 16.34
N GLY A 149 4.51 -7.94 15.12
CA GLY A 149 3.58 -8.27 14.05
C GLY A 149 2.69 -9.47 14.38
N PHE A 150 3.25 -10.49 15.04
CA PHE A 150 2.46 -11.62 15.53
C PHE A 150 1.42 -11.18 16.57
N ILE A 151 1.79 -10.36 17.56
CA ILE A 151 0.88 -9.84 18.58
C ILE A 151 -0.23 -9.00 17.96
N ASN A 152 0.12 -8.08 17.05
CA ASN A 152 -0.86 -7.26 16.31
C ASN A 152 -1.86 -8.17 15.59
N GLY A 153 -1.37 -9.09 14.76
CA GLY A 153 -2.23 -9.99 14.00
C GLY A 153 -3.07 -10.91 14.91
N TYR A 154 -2.47 -11.49 15.94
CA TYR A 154 -3.17 -12.38 16.87
C TYR A 154 -4.29 -11.65 17.62
N VAL A 155 -4.01 -10.48 18.20
CA VAL A 155 -5.00 -9.70 18.96
C VAL A 155 -6.13 -9.23 18.04
N THR A 156 -5.80 -8.66 16.87
CA THR A 156 -6.80 -8.22 15.89
C THR A 156 -7.75 -9.35 15.50
N LEU A 157 -7.21 -10.53 15.17
CA LEU A 157 -8.01 -11.63 14.60
C LEU A 157 -8.68 -12.51 15.63
N GLN A 158 -8.12 -12.62 16.83
CA GLN A 158 -8.70 -13.41 17.91
C GLN A 158 -9.88 -12.68 18.55
N PHE A 159 -9.75 -11.37 18.75
CA PHE A 159 -10.77 -10.55 19.40
C PHE A 159 -11.67 -9.81 18.41
N SER A 160 -11.43 -9.96 17.10
CA SER A 160 -12.18 -9.27 16.03
C SER A 160 -12.21 -7.75 16.20
N ILE A 161 -11.09 -7.19 16.67
CA ILE A 161 -10.91 -5.75 16.84
C ILE A 161 -10.40 -5.19 15.50
N PRO A 162 -10.88 -4.02 15.03
CA PRO A 162 -10.30 -3.36 13.87
C PRO A 162 -8.78 -3.17 14.04
N SER A 163 -7.98 -3.61 13.06
CA SER A 163 -6.51 -3.55 13.11
C SER A 163 -5.95 -2.16 13.36
N PHE A 164 -6.63 -1.12 12.88
CA PHE A 164 -6.30 0.27 13.17
C PHE A 164 -6.19 0.53 14.68
N ILE A 165 -7.12 0.00 15.49
CA ILE A 165 -7.12 0.23 16.95
C ILE A 165 -6.01 -0.58 17.62
N THR A 166 -5.88 -1.87 17.28
CA THR A 166 -4.82 -2.71 17.84
C THR A 166 -3.44 -2.13 17.57
N THR A 167 -3.19 -1.71 16.32
CA THR A 167 -1.87 -1.20 15.92
C THR A 167 -1.63 0.24 16.37
N LEU A 168 -2.66 1.05 16.59
CA LEU A 168 -2.53 2.34 17.27
C LEU A 168 -2.08 2.13 18.74
N GLY A 169 -2.66 1.16 19.44
CA GLY A 169 -2.20 0.79 20.79
C GLY A 169 -0.74 0.32 20.78
N MET A 170 -0.40 -0.56 19.84
CA MET A 170 0.97 -1.05 19.69
C MET A 170 1.96 0.04 19.27
N LEU A 171 1.53 1.04 18.49
CA LEU A 171 2.35 2.22 18.15
C LEU A 171 2.84 2.90 19.43
N PHE A 172 1.96 3.17 20.39
CA PHE A 172 2.33 3.80 21.66
C PHE A 172 3.19 2.88 22.53
N ILE A 173 2.87 1.59 22.59
CA ILE A 173 3.66 0.60 23.34
C ILE A 173 5.08 0.53 22.79
N ALA A 174 5.25 0.33 21.48
CA ALA A 174 6.56 0.23 20.83
C ALA A 174 7.35 1.54 20.95
N ARG A 175 6.69 2.70 20.82
CA ARG A 175 7.33 4.02 20.97
C ARG A 175 7.79 4.27 22.40
N SER A 176 6.98 3.87 23.38
CA SER A 176 7.37 3.97 24.79
C SER A 176 8.55 3.04 25.07
N LEU A 177 8.48 1.79 24.58
CA LEU A 177 9.56 0.82 24.73
C LEU A 177 10.88 1.32 24.13
N THR A 178 10.87 2.01 22.98
CA THR A 178 12.11 2.62 22.45
C THR A 178 12.80 3.56 23.43
N ILE A 179 12.04 4.32 24.21
CA ILE A 179 12.57 5.27 25.19
C ILE A 179 13.01 4.52 26.46
N VAL A 180 12.19 3.58 26.93
CA VAL A 180 12.46 2.81 28.15
C VAL A 180 13.73 1.97 28.01
N ILE A 181 13.90 1.25 26.90
CA ILE A 181 15.07 0.38 26.70
C ILE A 181 16.36 1.19 26.52
N SER A 182 16.26 2.41 26.02
CA SER A 182 17.42 3.30 25.83
C SER A 182 17.76 4.09 27.10
N GLY A 183 16.96 3.98 28.16
CA GLY A 183 17.10 4.82 29.36
C GLY A 183 16.87 6.31 29.09
N GLY A 184 16.16 6.67 28.02
CA GLY A 184 15.91 8.04 27.60
C GLY A 184 17.01 8.68 26.75
N PHE A 185 18.15 8.01 26.56
CA PHE A 185 19.27 8.52 25.75
C PHE A 185 19.59 7.60 24.57
N PRO A 186 20.05 8.11 23.42
CA PRO A 186 20.53 7.28 22.32
C PRO A 186 21.78 6.48 22.73
N PRO A 187 21.74 5.13 22.74
CA PRO A 187 22.93 4.34 23.01
C PRO A 187 23.99 4.53 21.92
N LEU A 188 25.25 4.53 22.34
CA LEU A 188 26.38 4.57 21.40
C LEU A 188 26.43 3.26 20.60
N LEU A 189 26.74 3.38 19.32
CA LEU A 189 27.06 2.25 18.46
C LEU A 189 28.56 1.98 18.48
N PRO A 190 28.99 0.71 18.49
CA PRO A 190 30.40 0.37 18.31
C PRO A 190 30.94 0.97 17.00
N PRO A 191 32.22 1.38 16.95
CA PRO A 191 32.82 1.92 15.72
C PRO A 191 32.96 0.87 14.62
N ASP A 192 33.16 -0.41 14.99
CA ASP A 192 33.52 -1.49 14.08
C ASP A 192 32.29 -2.25 13.54
N LEU A 193 31.24 -1.53 13.17
CA LEU A 193 30.04 -2.13 12.57
C LEU A 193 30.28 -2.50 11.10
N PRO A 194 29.66 -3.59 10.59
CA PRO A 194 29.83 -4.04 9.22
C PRO A 194 29.02 -3.18 8.23
N THR A 195 29.27 -1.87 8.19
CA THR A 195 28.56 -0.91 7.32
C THR A 195 28.72 -1.24 5.83
N TRP A 196 29.82 -1.91 5.46
CA TRP A 196 30.08 -2.43 4.13
C TRP A 196 28.96 -3.33 3.59
N LEU A 197 28.25 -4.05 4.47
CA LEU A 197 27.17 -4.96 4.11
C LEU A 197 25.79 -4.29 4.06
N PHE A 198 25.65 -3.07 4.58
CA PHE A 198 24.33 -2.43 4.76
C PHE A 198 24.22 -1.04 4.15
N THR A 199 25.24 -0.19 4.26
CA THR A 199 25.09 1.26 4.03
C THR A 199 26.20 1.90 3.23
N ASP A 200 27.34 1.22 3.06
CA ASP A 200 28.43 1.73 2.22
C ASP A 200 28.06 1.68 0.74
N TYR A 201 28.81 2.43 -0.07
CA TYR A 201 28.67 2.40 -1.52
C TYR A 201 29.21 1.09 -2.08
N ILE A 202 28.51 0.52 -3.08
CA ILE A 202 28.87 -0.77 -3.68
C ILE A 202 30.29 -0.71 -4.30
N TRP A 203 30.62 0.42 -4.92
CA TRP A 203 31.96 0.75 -5.38
C TRP A 203 32.19 2.27 -5.31
N GLN A 204 33.45 2.70 -5.42
CA GLN A 204 33.81 4.11 -5.39
C GLN A 204 33.15 4.87 -6.55
N GLY A 205 32.44 5.96 -6.24
CA GLY A 205 31.69 6.74 -7.22
C GLY A 205 30.33 6.16 -7.62
N SER A 206 29.89 5.03 -7.04
CA SER A 206 28.55 4.50 -7.30
C SER A 206 27.45 5.42 -6.75
N PRO A 207 26.34 5.62 -7.48
CA PRO A 207 25.16 6.26 -6.91
C PRO A 207 24.42 5.34 -5.91
N PHE A 208 24.72 4.05 -5.90
CA PHE A 208 24.01 3.04 -5.12
C PHE A 208 24.78 2.63 -3.86
N ARG A 209 24.07 2.64 -2.73
CA ARG A 209 24.52 2.04 -1.47
C ARG A 209 24.06 0.59 -1.38
N MET A 210 24.69 -0.19 -0.51
CA MET A 210 24.29 -1.57 -0.26
C MET A 210 22.83 -1.69 0.21
N SER A 211 22.29 -0.65 0.88
CA SER A 211 20.88 -0.56 1.25
C SER A 211 19.94 -0.62 0.04
N PHE A 212 20.36 -0.08 -1.11
CA PHE A 212 19.62 -0.16 -2.37
C PHE A 212 19.58 -1.59 -2.90
N LEU A 213 20.68 -2.34 -2.78
CA LEU A 213 20.71 -3.76 -3.18
C LEU A 213 19.75 -4.59 -2.31
N TRP A 214 19.78 -4.39 -0.99
CA TRP A 214 18.81 -5.02 -0.07
C TRP A 214 17.38 -4.69 -0.45
N PHE A 215 17.08 -3.43 -0.74
CA PHE A 215 15.77 -3.01 -1.22
C PHE A 215 15.37 -3.75 -2.50
N VAL A 216 16.22 -3.79 -3.53
CA VAL A 216 15.91 -4.46 -4.81
C VAL A 216 15.66 -5.95 -4.61
N VAL A 217 16.51 -6.63 -3.83
CA VAL A 217 16.37 -8.06 -3.54
C VAL A 217 15.06 -8.33 -2.79
N ILE A 218 14.78 -7.60 -1.71
CA ILE A 218 13.57 -7.78 -0.92
C ILE A 218 12.32 -7.43 -1.75
N ALA A 219 12.35 -6.34 -2.51
CA ALA A 219 11.24 -5.97 -3.39
C ALA A 219 10.96 -7.05 -4.43
N ALA A 220 12.00 -7.63 -5.05
CA ALA A 220 11.86 -8.73 -5.98
C ALA A 220 11.26 -9.98 -5.30
N LEU A 221 11.72 -10.33 -4.09
CA LEU A 221 11.20 -11.46 -3.33
C LEU A 221 9.73 -11.26 -2.96
N VAL A 222 9.34 -10.09 -2.48
CA VAL A 222 7.93 -9.80 -2.12
C VAL A 222 7.06 -9.73 -3.38
N ALA A 223 7.58 -9.19 -4.50
CA ALA A 223 6.86 -9.16 -5.77
C ALA A 223 6.64 -10.58 -6.33
N ALA A 224 7.64 -11.45 -6.23
CA ALA A 224 7.55 -12.86 -6.59
C ALA A 224 6.58 -13.60 -5.67
N LEU A 225 6.65 -13.38 -4.35
CA LEU A 225 5.68 -13.92 -3.39
C LEU A 225 4.25 -13.55 -3.78
N LEU A 226 4.01 -12.26 -4.08
CA LEU A 226 2.67 -11.76 -4.37
C LEU A 226 2.14 -12.19 -5.75
N SER A 227 3.02 -12.34 -6.75
CA SER A 227 2.62 -12.57 -8.15
C SER A 227 2.72 -14.02 -8.60
N LEU A 228 3.61 -14.81 -7.98
CA LEU A 228 3.98 -16.14 -8.45
C LEU A 228 3.62 -17.27 -7.47
N THR A 229 3.18 -16.96 -6.25
CA THR A 229 2.89 -18.00 -5.24
C THR A 229 1.41 -18.09 -4.88
N ASN A 230 0.99 -19.28 -4.43
CA ASN A 230 -0.35 -19.49 -3.88
C ASN A 230 -0.63 -18.59 -2.66
N PHE A 231 0.40 -18.28 -1.87
CA PHE A 231 0.28 -17.36 -0.74
C PHE A 231 -0.11 -15.95 -1.21
N GLY A 232 0.46 -15.46 -2.31
CA GLY A 232 0.06 -14.19 -2.95
C GLY A 232 -1.42 -14.18 -3.37
N ASN A 233 -1.90 -15.27 -3.96
CA ASN A 233 -3.32 -15.43 -4.30
C ASN A 233 -4.21 -15.45 -3.04
N TRP A 234 -3.77 -16.10 -1.97
CA TRP A 234 -4.49 -16.10 -0.69
C TRP A 234 -4.55 -14.72 -0.05
N ILE A 235 -3.49 -13.91 -0.10
CA ILE A 235 -3.48 -12.53 0.40
C ILE A 235 -4.56 -11.72 -0.33
N ARG A 236 -4.57 -11.76 -1.67
CA ARG A 236 -5.54 -11.02 -2.50
C ARG A 236 -6.97 -11.50 -2.28
N ALA A 237 -7.20 -12.81 -2.22
CA ALA A 237 -8.53 -13.37 -1.97
C ALA A 237 -9.05 -12.98 -0.58
N THR A 238 -8.17 -13.06 0.43
CA THR A 238 -8.50 -12.66 1.81
C THR A 238 -8.93 -11.20 1.87
N GLY A 239 -8.12 -10.26 1.36
CA GLY A 239 -8.48 -8.85 1.43
C GLY A 239 -9.62 -8.43 0.51
N GLY A 240 -9.87 -9.16 -0.58
CA GLY A 240 -10.99 -8.88 -1.48
C GLY A 240 -12.33 -9.26 -0.88
N PHE A 241 -12.46 -10.50 -0.38
CA PHE A 241 -13.69 -10.96 0.26
C PHE A 241 -13.40 -12.09 1.28
N ASN A 242 -13.25 -11.71 2.55
CA ASN A 242 -12.80 -12.60 3.62
C ASN A 242 -13.70 -13.85 3.77
N GLU A 243 -15.02 -13.69 3.72
CA GLU A 243 -15.99 -14.77 3.93
C GLU A 243 -15.95 -15.80 2.79
N ALA A 244 -15.81 -15.34 1.54
CA ALA A 244 -15.66 -16.24 0.41
C ALA A 244 -14.30 -16.94 0.41
N ALA A 245 -13.21 -16.24 0.77
CA ALA A 245 -11.90 -16.85 0.90
C ALA A 245 -11.90 -17.98 1.95
N ALA A 246 -12.54 -17.75 3.11
CA ALA A 246 -12.69 -18.76 4.16
C ALA A 246 -13.54 -19.95 3.68
N SER A 247 -14.63 -19.71 2.95
CA SER A 247 -15.49 -20.76 2.37
C SER A 247 -14.75 -21.61 1.33
N MET A 248 -13.72 -21.06 0.68
CA MET A 248 -12.82 -21.77 -0.24
C MET A 248 -11.67 -22.50 0.46
N GLY A 249 -11.66 -22.56 1.80
CA GLY A 249 -10.66 -23.28 2.59
C GLY A 249 -9.35 -22.53 2.82
N ILE A 250 -9.27 -21.24 2.48
CA ILE A 250 -8.06 -20.43 2.73
C ILE A 250 -7.93 -20.19 4.24
N PRO A 251 -6.75 -20.42 4.86
CA PRO A 251 -6.53 -20.15 6.28
C PRO A 251 -6.36 -18.65 6.55
N VAL A 252 -7.42 -17.87 6.34
CA VAL A 252 -7.47 -16.40 6.39
C VAL A 252 -6.74 -15.83 7.61
N LYS A 253 -6.99 -16.38 8.81
CA LYS A 253 -6.32 -15.92 10.04
C LYS A 253 -4.80 -16.03 9.96
N ARG A 254 -4.27 -17.16 9.48
CA ARG A 254 -2.82 -17.37 9.37
C ARG A 254 -2.21 -16.46 8.32
N VAL A 255 -2.89 -16.26 7.18
CA VAL A 255 -2.43 -15.34 6.12
C VAL A 255 -2.28 -13.93 6.66
N LYS A 256 -3.30 -13.41 7.36
CA LYS A 256 -3.26 -12.07 7.96
C LYS A 256 -2.15 -11.93 9.02
N ILE A 257 -1.95 -12.92 9.91
CA ILE A 257 -0.86 -12.89 10.91
C ILE A 257 0.50 -12.81 10.22
N VAL A 258 0.74 -13.64 9.20
CA VAL A 258 2.01 -13.62 8.46
C VAL A 258 2.22 -12.27 7.77
N CYS A 259 1.18 -11.65 7.20
CA CYS A 259 1.26 -10.30 6.63
C CYS A 259 1.65 -9.25 7.68
N PHE A 260 1.10 -9.29 8.90
CA PHE A 260 1.53 -8.39 9.98
C PHE A 260 2.99 -8.62 10.35
N MET A 261 3.42 -9.87 10.51
CA MET A 261 4.83 -10.20 10.81
C MET A 261 5.78 -9.68 9.72
N LEU A 262 5.45 -9.90 8.44
CA LEU A 262 6.25 -9.41 7.32
C LEU A 262 6.30 -7.88 7.30
N CYS A 263 5.16 -7.21 7.54
CA CYS A 263 5.09 -5.76 7.62
C CYS A 263 6.02 -5.20 8.72
N SER A 264 5.93 -5.74 9.93
CA SER A 264 6.75 -5.31 11.06
C SER A 264 8.25 -5.62 10.85
N VAL A 265 8.60 -6.79 10.28
CA VAL A 265 10.00 -7.15 9.99
C VAL A 265 10.60 -6.24 8.92
N LEU A 266 9.87 -5.94 7.86
CA LEU A 266 10.32 -4.99 6.83
C LEU A 266 10.50 -3.58 7.39
N ALA A 267 9.60 -3.15 8.28
CA ALA A 267 9.72 -1.86 8.95
C ALA A 267 10.95 -1.80 9.87
N GLY A 268 11.17 -2.84 10.68
CA GLY A 268 12.35 -2.93 11.53
C GLY A 268 13.66 -2.99 10.75
N PHE A 269 13.69 -3.75 9.65
CA PHE A 269 14.87 -3.82 8.78
C PHE A 269 15.17 -2.49 8.08
N ALA A 270 14.13 -1.74 7.67
CA ALA A 270 14.32 -0.38 7.17
C ALA A 270 14.90 0.56 8.23
N GLY A 271 14.47 0.41 9.49
CA GLY A 271 15.03 1.11 10.64
C GLY A 271 16.50 0.81 10.90
N LEU A 272 16.88 -0.47 10.81
CA LEU A 272 18.28 -0.91 10.84
C LEU A 272 19.13 -0.17 9.82
N LEU A 273 18.69 -0.16 8.55
CA LEU A 273 19.42 0.53 7.47
C LEU A 273 19.58 2.03 7.75
N GLN A 274 18.54 2.68 8.29
CA GLN A 274 18.60 4.09 8.63
C GLN A 274 19.61 4.37 9.75
N VAL A 275 19.57 3.60 10.83
CA VAL A 275 20.47 3.82 11.98
C VAL A 275 21.92 3.51 11.65
N LEU A 276 22.19 2.46 10.86
CA LEU A 276 23.54 2.19 10.37
C LEU A 276 24.06 3.31 9.47
N ARG A 277 23.18 4.02 8.74
CA ARG A 277 23.56 5.16 7.91
C ARG A 277 23.78 6.44 8.73
N LEU A 278 22.96 6.68 9.75
CA LEU A 278 23.03 7.87 10.60
C LEU A 278 24.08 7.74 11.71
N GLY A 279 24.47 6.51 12.07
CA GLY A 279 25.41 6.23 13.17
C GLY A 279 24.81 6.42 14.56
N SER A 280 23.49 6.62 14.69
CA SER A 280 22.83 6.82 15.98
C SER A 280 21.36 6.41 15.96
N PRO A 281 20.90 5.57 16.92
CA PRO A 281 19.48 5.24 17.08
C PRO A 281 18.75 6.31 17.89
N LEU A 282 17.95 7.15 17.24
CA LEU A 282 17.12 8.14 17.93
C LEU A 282 15.71 7.57 18.19
N PRO A 283 15.11 7.78 19.37
CA PRO A 283 13.75 7.32 19.65
C PRO A 283 12.67 7.93 18.76
N SER A 284 12.92 9.08 18.13
CA SER A 284 11.99 9.81 17.26
C SER A 284 12.04 9.42 15.79
N ILE A 285 12.96 8.55 15.37
CA ILE A 285 12.97 8.09 13.97
C ILE A 285 11.68 7.35 13.64
N GLY A 286 11.26 7.43 12.37
CA GLY A 286 10.03 6.78 11.93
C GLY A 286 8.72 7.42 12.43
N GLU A 287 8.74 8.53 13.16
CA GLU A 287 7.51 9.26 13.51
C GLU A 287 6.77 9.76 12.25
N GLY A 288 5.48 9.43 12.14
CA GLY A 288 4.65 9.77 10.99
C GLY A 288 4.97 8.95 9.73
N LEU A 289 5.93 8.03 9.80
CA LEU A 289 6.31 7.19 8.68
C LEU A 289 5.18 6.21 8.35
N GLU A 290 4.41 5.78 9.35
CA GLU A 290 3.22 4.95 9.18
C GLU A 290 2.19 5.58 8.23
N LEU A 291 1.90 6.87 8.39
CA LEU A 291 0.96 7.59 7.53
C LEU A 291 1.54 7.83 6.14
N GLN A 292 2.84 8.12 6.05
CA GLN A 292 3.54 8.30 4.77
C GLN A 292 3.60 6.98 3.98
N ALA A 293 3.78 5.85 4.65
CA ALA A 293 3.84 4.53 4.00
C ALA A 293 2.46 4.11 3.48
N VAL A 294 1.39 4.35 4.24
CA VAL A 294 0.02 4.19 3.76
C VAL A 294 -0.26 5.12 2.58
N ALA A 295 0.15 6.39 2.65
CA ALA A 295 0.03 7.33 1.54
C ALA A 295 0.75 6.82 0.29
N ALA A 296 2.00 6.36 0.41
CA ALA A 296 2.75 5.77 -0.70
C ALA A 296 2.01 4.58 -1.31
N ALA A 297 1.51 3.66 -0.49
CA ALA A 297 0.76 2.50 -0.95
C ALA A 297 -0.51 2.90 -1.73
N VAL A 298 -1.28 3.86 -1.22
CA VAL A 298 -2.54 4.32 -1.82
C VAL A 298 -2.30 5.11 -3.10
N ILE A 299 -1.35 6.05 -3.10
CA ILE A 299 -0.94 6.82 -4.28
C ILE A 299 -0.40 5.86 -5.36
N GLY A 300 0.29 4.81 -4.93
CA GLY A 300 0.76 3.71 -5.77
C GLY A 300 -0.33 2.79 -6.33
N GLY A 301 -1.59 2.98 -5.95
CA GLY A 301 -2.73 2.21 -6.47
C GLY A 301 -3.23 1.07 -5.60
N THR A 302 -2.76 0.95 -4.35
CA THR A 302 -3.27 -0.05 -3.41
C THR A 302 -4.66 0.36 -2.90
N ALA A 303 -5.62 -0.56 -2.92
CA ALA A 303 -6.97 -0.29 -2.45
C ALA A 303 -7.05 -0.36 -0.91
N LEU A 304 -7.66 0.66 -0.30
CA LEU A 304 -7.96 0.68 1.14
C LEU A 304 -8.93 -0.43 1.56
N ALA A 305 -9.76 -0.91 0.62
CA ALA A 305 -10.70 -2.00 0.86
C ALA A 305 -10.06 -3.40 0.82
N GLY A 306 -8.78 -3.51 0.44
CA GLY A 306 -8.09 -4.78 0.26
C GLY A 306 -8.24 -5.41 -1.12
N GLY A 307 -7.51 -6.50 -1.33
CA GLY A 307 -7.53 -7.35 -2.54
C GLY A 307 -6.76 -6.82 -3.76
N ILE A 308 -6.53 -5.51 -3.85
CA ILE A 308 -5.87 -4.87 -5.00
C ILE A 308 -4.62 -4.10 -4.53
N GLY A 309 -3.49 -4.38 -5.17
CA GLY A 309 -2.24 -3.65 -4.98
C GLY A 309 -1.04 -4.39 -5.58
N THR A 310 0.06 -3.66 -5.79
CA THR A 310 1.29 -4.20 -6.36
C THR A 310 2.52 -3.62 -5.64
N VAL A 311 3.58 -4.41 -5.54
CA VAL A 311 4.89 -3.95 -5.02
C VAL A 311 5.44 -2.82 -5.88
N PHE A 312 5.27 -2.91 -7.21
CA PHE A 312 5.68 -1.87 -8.13
C PHE A 312 4.94 -0.54 -7.87
N GLY A 313 3.63 -0.60 -7.65
CA GLY A 313 2.84 0.57 -7.24
C GLY A 313 3.37 1.22 -5.96
N ALA A 314 3.68 0.42 -4.93
CA ALA A 314 4.28 0.91 -3.69
C ALA A 314 5.60 1.68 -3.93
N ILE A 315 6.48 1.14 -4.80
CA ILE A 315 7.75 1.79 -5.16
C ILE A 315 7.51 3.13 -5.86
N ILE A 316 6.56 3.18 -6.81
CA ILE A 316 6.19 4.44 -7.48
C ILE A 316 5.64 5.46 -6.48
N GLY A 317 4.78 5.03 -5.56
CA GLY A 317 4.27 5.87 -4.47
C GLY A 317 5.37 6.40 -3.55
N THR A 318 6.35 5.57 -3.20
CA THR A 318 7.51 6.02 -2.42
C THR A 318 8.36 7.03 -3.21
N LEU A 319 8.63 6.77 -4.49
CA LEU A 319 9.37 7.69 -5.35
C LEU A 319 8.67 9.05 -5.47
N LEU A 320 7.33 9.05 -5.53
CA LEU A 320 6.53 10.29 -5.49
C LEU A 320 6.78 11.08 -4.21
N ILE A 321 6.64 10.43 -3.04
CA ILE A 321 6.87 11.10 -1.75
C ILE A 321 8.31 11.63 -1.65
N ARG A 322 9.31 10.83 -2.02
CA ARG A 322 10.72 11.24 -2.00
C ARG A 322 11.04 12.36 -2.98
N THR A 323 10.40 12.37 -4.15
CA THR A 323 10.56 13.45 -5.14
C THR A 323 9.95 14.75 -4.62
N ILE A 324 8.82 14.68 -3.92
CA ILE A 324 8.20 15.86 -3.30
C ILE A 324 9.09 16.41 -2.18
N ASP A 325 9.56 15.55 -1.28
CA ASP A 325 10.46 15.92 -0.17
C ASP A 325 11.69 16.66 -0.69
N ASN A 326 12.42 15.99 -1.58
CA ASN A 326 13.66 16.51 -2.14
C ASN A 326 13.42 17.71 -3.08
N GLY A 327 12.34 17.69 -3.86
CA GLY A 327 11.99 18.76 -4.79
C GLY A 327 11.61 20.06 -4.10
N LEU A 328 10.88 20.00 -2.97
CA LEU A 328 10.54 21.18 -2.16
C LEU A 328 11.80 21.81 -1.57
N VAL A 329 12.69 21.00 -1.00
CA VAL A 329 13.97 21.45 -0.44
C VAL A 329 14.83 22.12 -1.52
N LEU A 330 14.99 21.49 -2.69
CA LEU A 330 15.78 22.06 -3.79
C LEU A 330 15.15 23.32 -4.39
N SER A 331 13.83 23.46 -4.32
CA SER A 331 13.10 24.66 -4.76
C SER A 331 13.11 25.79 -3.72
N ARG A 332 13.81 25.60 -2.59
CA ARG A 332 13.86 26.54 -1.45
C ARG A 332 12.47 26.85 -0.89
N VAL A 333 11.53 25.92 -1.03
CA VAL A 333 10.24 25.98 -0.36
C VAL A 333 10.45 25.45 1.06
N ASP A 334 9.81 26.09 2.04
CA ASP A 334 9.89 25.66 3.43
C ASP A 334 9.43 24.19 3.57
N ALA A 335 10.25 23.36 4.22
CA ALA A 335 9.99 21.94 4.45
C ALA A 335 8.72 21.68 5.28
N ASN A 336 8.21 22.68 6.01
CA ASN A 336 6.93 22.62 6.73
C ASN A 336 5.75 22.33 5.77
N TRP A 337 5.86 22.68 4.50
CA TRP A 337 4.85 22.37 3.48
C TRP A 337 4.82 20.89 3.07
N PHE A 338 5.83 20.09 3.44
CA PHE A 338 5.91 18.68 3.08
C PHE A 338 4.71 17.87 3.59
N LYS A 339 4.37 18.01 4.87
CA LYS A 339 3.21 17.30 5.47
C LYS A 339 1.89 17.73 4.85
N PHE A 340 1.76 19.02 4.53
CA PHE A 340 0.60 19.56 3.81
C PHE A 340 0.49 18.92 2.40
N ALA A 341 1.60 18.90 1.65
CA ALA A 341 1.63 18.32 0.31
C ALA A 341 1.27 16.82 0.31
N ILE A 342 1.81 16.03 1.23
CA ILE A 342 1.45 14.61 1.38
C ILE A 342 -0.03 14.45 1.72
N GLY A 343 -0.55 15.25 2.65
CA GLY A 343 -1.97 15.18 3.05
C GLY A 343 -2.91 15.46 1.87
N VAL A 344 -2.65 16.54 1.14
CA VAL A 344 -3.41 16.91 -0.07
C VAL A 344 -3.32 15.82 -1.14
N LEU A 345 -2.11 15.35 -1.44
CA LEU A 345 -1.88 14.30 -2.43
C LEU A 345 -2.60 12.99 -2.08
N THR A 346 -2.52 12.58 -0.82
CA THR A 346 -3.18 11.36 -0.33
C THR A 346 -4.70 11.51 -0.42
N MET A 347 -5.24 12.67 -0.04
CA MET A 347 -6.68 12.93 -0.15
C MET A 347 -7.15 12.85 -1.61
N PHE A 348 -6.42 13.47 -2.54
CA PHE A 348 -6.73 13.36 -3.97
C PHE A 348 -6.64 11.91 -4.47
N ALA A 349 -5.61 11.16 -4.06
CA ALA A 349 -5.46 9.76 -4.43
C ALA A 349 -6.63 8.90 -3.93
N VAL A 350 -7.05 9.09 -2.67
CA VAL A 350 -8.19 8.39 -2.07
C VAL A 350 -9.50 8.75 -2.77
N ILE A 351 -9.75 10.04 -3.03
CA ILE A 351 -10.96 10.50 -3.72
C ILE A 351 -11.00 9.92 -5.14
N ALA A 352 -9.89 9.99 -5.87
CA ALA A 352 -9.80 9.41 -7.21
C ALA A 352 -10.11 7.92 -7.16
N ASN A 353 -9.45 7.17 -6.27
CA ASN A 353 -9.65 5.72 -6.12
C ASN A 353 -11.12 5.38 -5.78
N ALA A 354 -11.73 6.10 -4.85
CA ALA A 354 -13.13 5.90 -4.45
C ALA A 354 -14.12 6.24 -5.57
N TRP A 355 -13.89 7.34 -6.30
CA TRP A 355 -14.74 7.78 -7.40
C TRP A 355 -14.70 6.79 -8.57
N MET A 356 -13.51 6.29 -8.91
CA MET A 356 -13.33 5.31 -9.98
C MET A 356 -13.93 3.94 -9.65
N GLY A 357 -13.81 3.49 -8.39
CA GLY A 357 -14.48 2.26 -7.93
C GLY A 357 -16.00 2.30 -8.13
N LYS A 358 -16.62 3.46 -7.85
CA LYS A 358 -18.05 3.68 -8.12
C LYS A 358 -18.37 3.66 -9.62
N MET A 359 -17.51 4.25 -10.46
CA MET A 359 -17.72 4.32 -11.91
C MET A 359 -17.61 2.94 -12.57
N SER A 360 -16.62 2.14 -12.16
CA SER A 360 -16.44 0.76 -12.67
C SER A 360 -17.65 -0.14 -12.38
N ARG A 361 -18.24 -0.03 -11.18
CA ARG A 361 -19.49 -0.73 -10.85
C ARG A 361 -20.65 -0.32 -11.76
N LYS A 362 -20.78 0.97 -12.09
CA LYS A 362 -21.84 1.46 -13.00
C LYS A 362 -21.69 0.90 -14.42
N ILE A 363 -20.48 0.95 -14.97
CA ILE A 363 -20.20 0.46 -16.33
C ILE A 363 -20.51 -1.05 -16.46
N LYS A 364 -20.19 -1.86 -15.44
CA LYS A 364 -20.54 -3.30 -15.45
C LYS A 364 -22.05 -3.56 -15.43
N VAL A 365 -22.82 -2.70 -14.77
CA VAL A 365 -24.29 -2.81 -14.74
C VAL A 365 -24.89 -2.39 -16.09
N GLU A 366 -24.31 -1.41 -16.76
CA GLU A 366 -24.76 -0.96 -18.10
C GLU A 366 -24.40 -1.95 -19.21
N ALA A 367 -23.28 -2.68 -19.10
CA ALA A 367 -22.89 -3.71 -20.07
C ALA A 367 -23.68 -5.03 -19.94
N HIS A 368 -24.53 -5.16 -18.92
CA HIS A 368 -25.44 -6.30 -18.71
C HIS A 368 -26.91 -5.93 -18.85
N LYS A 369 -27.19 -4.70 -19.31
CA LYS A 369 -28.49 -4.28 -19.83
C LYS A 369 -28.40 -4.24 -21.35
#